data_AF-A0A7C6N3A5-F1
#
_entry.id   AF-A0A7C6N3A5-F1
#
_cell.length_a   1.000
_cell.length_b   1.000
_cell.length_c   1.000
_cell.angle_alpha   90.00
_cell.angle_beta   90.00
_cell.angle_gamma   90.00
#
_symmetry.space_group_name_H-M   'P 1'
#
loop_
_entity.id
_entity.type
_entity.pdbx_description
1 polymer ?
#
loop_
_entity_poly.entity_id
_entity_poly.type
_entity_poly.pdbx_seq_one_letter_code
_entity_poly.pdbx_strand_id
1 'polypeptide(L)' 'DDYYIYDEEHMQMIGEHTKKAYKLGQIIKIEVVATDKLQRTIDFAIAEEDSSSNGGEF' A
#
# COMPACT_ATOMS: atom_id res chain seq x y z
N ASP A 1 8.76 2.18 9.31
CA ASP A 1 7.52 2.60 9.99
C ASP A 1 6.94 3.83 9.31
N ASP A 2 5.94 3.63 8.47
CA ASP A 2 5.12 4.72 7.91
C ASP A 2 3.79 4.78 8.67
N TYR A 3 3.41 5.97 9.13
CA TYR A 3 2.11 6.21 9.74
C TYR A 3 1.10 6.57 8.64
N TYR A 4 0.08 5.74 8.46
CA TYR A 4 -0.98 6.00 7.47
C TYR A 4 -2.18 6.69 8.12
N ILE A 5 -2.49 7.89 7.64
CA ILE A 5 -3.67 8.66 8.05
C ILE A 5 -4.82 8.32 7.09
N TYR A 6 -5.95 7.89 7.64
CA TYR A 6 -7.17 7.70 6.86
C TYR A 6 -7.94 9.02 6.75
N ASP A 7 -8.11 9.51 5.53
CA ASP A 7 -8.92 10.68 5.18
C ASP A 7 -10.33 10.20 4.80
N GLU A 8 -11.29 10.41 5.70
CA GLU A 8 -12.67 9.94 5.53
C GLU A 8 -13.41 10.67 4.40
N GLU A 9 -13.09 11.93 4.15
CA GLU A 9 -13.75 12.78 3.15
C GLU A 9 -13.46 12.29 1.72
N HIS A 10 -12.22 11.86 1.48
CA HIS A 10 -11.76 11.39 0.18
C HIS A 10 -11.62 9.86 0.10
N MET A 11 -11.92 9.13 1.18
CA MET A 11 -11.76 7.69 1.32
C MET A 11 -10.37 7.21 0.88
N GLN A 12 -9.33 7.87 1.39
CA GLN A 12 -7.94 7.60 1.01
C GLN A 12 -7.03 7.47 2.23
N MET A 13 -5.96 6.69 2.10
CA MET A 13 -4.92 6.55 3.13
C MET A 13 -3.66 7.25 2.67
N ILE A 14 -3.08 8.11 3.51
CA ILE A 14 -1.88 8.90 3.18
C ILE A 14 -0.80 8.59 4.20
N GLY A 15 0.34 8.08 3.73
CA GLY A 15 1.53 7.86 4.56
C GLY A 15 2.19 9.19 4.92
N GLU A 16 2.46 9.44 6.19
CA GLU A 16 3.05 10.70 6.66
C GLU A 16 4.49 10.88 6.17
N HIS A 17 5.30 9.82 6.17
CA HIS A 17 6.72 9.86 5.83
C HIS A 17 6.96 9.64 4.33
N THR A 18 6.30 8.67 3.74
CA THR A 18 6.43 8.33 2.31
C THR A 18 5.55 9.18 1.39
N LYS A 19 4.53 9.88 1.93
CA LYS A 19 3.47 10.55 1.15
C LYS A 19 2.76 9.62 0.17
N LYS A 20 2.84 8.30 0.36
CA LYS A 20 2.11 7.33 -0.46
C LYS A 20 0.62 7.47 -0.17
N ALA A 21 -0.15 7.87 -1.18
CA ALA A 21 -1.59 8.00 -1.10
C ALA A 21 -2.25 6.81 -1.82
N TYR A 22 -3.14 6.11 -1.13
CA TYR A 22 -3.92 5.00 -1.68
C TYR A 22 -5.40 5.38 -1.66
N LYS A 23 -6.04 5.31 -2.83
CA LYS A 23 -7.46 5.64 -2.98
C LYS A 23 -8.28 4.40 -3.28
N LEU A 24 -9.51 4.38 -2.77
CA LEU A 24 -10.49 3.34 -3.12
C LEU A 24 -10.71 3.28 -4.64
N GLY A 25 -10.58 2.08 -5.21
CA GLY A 25 -10.74 1.81 -6.66
C GLY A 25 -9.42 1.80 -7.45
N GLN A 26 -8.30 2.16 -6.84
CA GLN A 26 -6.99 2.04 -7.47
C GLN A 26 -6.50 0.58 -7.43
N ILE A 27 -5.96 0.10 -8.55
CA ILE A 27 -5.29 -1.20 -8.60
C ILE A 27 -3.85 -1.02 -8.08
N ILE A 28 -3.48 -1.80 -7.06
CA ILE A 28 -2.13 -1.83 -6.49
C ILE A 28 -1.62 -3.26 -6.43
N LYS A 29 -0.29 -3.42 -6.35
CA LYS A 29 0.35 -4.70 -6.08
C LYS A 29 0.44 -4.89 -4.56
N ILE A 30 0.07 -6.09 -4.11
CA ILE A 30 0.14 -6.49 -2.70
C ILE A 30 0.85 -7.83 -2.58
N GLU A 31 1.33 -8.12 -1.38
CA GLU A 31 1.79 -9.44 -0.98
C GLU A 31 0.94 -9.97 0.18
N VAL A 32 0.76 -11.29 0.22
CA VAL A 32 0.03 -11.96 1.31
C VAL A 32 1.03 -12.28 2.41
N VAL A 33 0.88 -11.64 3.57
CA VAL A 33 1.80 -11.85 4.70
C VAL A 33 1.34 -12.95 5.64
N ALA A 34 0.03 -13.10 5.81
CA ALA A 34 -0.53 -14.16 6.64
C ALA A 34 -1.95 -14.53 6.20
N THR A 35 -2.35 -15.77 6.52
CA THR A 35 -3.72 -16.24 6.31
C THR A 35 -4.18 -17.00 7.54
N ASP A 36 -5.32 -16.61 8.11
CA ASP A 36 -5.95 -17.34 9.21
C ASP A 36 -7.30 -17.91 8.77
N LYS A 37 -7.37 -19.25 8.71
CA LYS A 37 -8.57 -19.97 8.27
C LYS A 37 -9.68 -20.00 9.32
N LEU A 38 -9.34 -19.88 10.60
CA LEU A 38 -10.31 -19.88 11.69
C LEU A 38 -11.02 -18.53 11.77
N GLN A 39 -10.25 -17.44 11.69
CA GLN A 39 -10.76 -16.07 11.65
C GLN A 39 -11.33 -15.69 10.28
N ARG A 40 -11.00 -16.47 9.24
CA ARG A 40 -11.34 -16.18 7.83
C ARG A 40 -10.79 -14.82 7.39
N THR A 41 -9.59 -14.50 7.86
CA THR A 41 -8.88 -13.25 7.55
C THR A 41 -7.65 -13.54 6.71
N ILE A 42 -7.31 -12.58 5.86
CA ILE A 42 -6.10 -12.56 5.06
C ILE A 42 -5.44 -11.21 5.32
N ASP A 43 -4.21 -11.25 5.80
CA ASP A 43 -3.42 -10.06 6.05
C ASP A 43 -2.56 -9.79 4.80
N PHE A 44 -2.66 -8.56 4.30
CA PHE A 44 -1.93 -8.10 3.12
C PHE A 44 -0.94 -7.00 3.51
N ALA A 45 0.23 -7.00 2.89
CA ALA A 45 1.14 -5.87 2.91
C ALA A 45 1.25 -5.28 1.50
N ILE A 46 1.56 -3.98 1.44
CA ILE A 46 1.76 -3.31 0.17
C ILE A 46 3.12 -3.72 -0.37
N ALA A 47 3.15 -4.32 -1.55
CA ALA A 47 4.39 -4.65 -2.21
C ALA A 47 5.01 -3.34 -2.69
N GLU A 48 6.08 -2.91 -2.04
CA GLU A 48 6.85 -1.76 -2.51
C GLU A 48 7.45 -2.13 -3.87
N GLU A 49 6.93 -1.55 -4.96
CA GLU A 49 7.72 -1.50 -6.19
C GLU A 49 8.91 -0.61 -5.88
N ASP A 50 10.07 -1.25 -5.69
CA ASP A 50 11.38 -0.64 -5.64
C ASP A 50 11.44 0.50 -6.67
N SER A 51 11.31 1.72 -6.17
CA SER A 51 11.53 2.94 -6.95
C SER A 51 13.03 3.18 -7.09
N SER A 52 13.79 2.12 -7.34
CA SER A 52 15.18 2.18 -7.77
C SER A 52 15.19 2.44 -9.27
N SER A 53 15.07 3.73 -9.62
CA SER A 53 15.70 4.39 -10.76
C SER A 53 16.01 3.49 -11.98
N ASN A 54 15.12 3.49 -12.99
CA ASN A 54 15.50 3.20 -14.37
C ASN A 54 15.23 4.43 -15.24
N GLY A 55 15.92 5.53 -14.89
CA GLY A 55 16.27 6.56 -15.85
C GLY A 55 17.49 6.09 -16.63
N GLY A 56 17.26 5.33 -17.69
CA GLY A 56 18.27 4.96 -18.68
C GLY A 56 17.80 5.41 -20.04
N GLU A 57 18.00 6.69 -20.36
CA GLU A 57 17.95 7.19 -21.73
C GLU A 57 19.16 6.66 -22.49
N PHE A 58 18.94 5.80 -23.49
CA PHE A 58 19.74 5.68 -24.72
C PHE A 58 18.86 5.19 -25.86
#